data_AF-A0A0S4QKW8-F1
#
_entry.id   AF-A0A0S4QKW8-F1
#
_cell.length_a   1.000
_cell.length_b   1.000
_cell.length_c   1.000
_cell.angle_alpha   90.00
_cell.angle_beta   90.00
_cell.angle_gamma   90.00
#
_symmetry.space_group_name_H-M   'P 1'
#
loop_
_entity.id
_entity.type
_entity.pdbx_description
1 polymer ?
#
loop_
_entity_poly.entity_id
_entity_poly.type
_entity_poly.pdbx_seq_one_letter_code
_entity_poly.pdbx_strand_id
1 'polypeptide(L)'
;MDDWGISIHVCGSVSGSEYLRFDCFEDEPHYHYIHPTDDFQVWVPFDEGPNGPMLDWALDCLANRTQEMLRCSGGSYLADFVDLTRLGETCAAVARLARSLNNAKVRPEVAA
;
A
#
# COMPACT_ATOMS: atom_id res chain seq x y z
N MET A 1 -3.34 1.06 -22.52
CA MET A 1 -3.93 -0.14 -21.92
C MET A 1 -4.27 0.28 -20.50
N ASP A 2 -5.50 0.09 -20.04
CA ASP A 2 -5.83 0.38 -18.65
C ASP A 2 -5.19 -0.74 -17.83
N ASP A 3 -4.22 -0.40 -16.97
CA ASP A 3 -3.65 -1.36 -16.02
C ASP A 3 -4.64 -1.49 -14.86
N TRP A 4 -5.19 -2.69 -14.68
CA TRP A 4 -6.22 -2.95 -13.68
C TRP A 4 -5.57 -3.37 -12.37
N GLY A 5 -6.18 -3.00 -11.25
CA GLY A 5 -5.73 -3.46 -9.95
C GLY A 5 -6.08 -2.49 -8.83
N ILE A 6 -5.48 -2.75 -7.68
CA ILE A 6 -5.78 -2.02 -6.45
C ILE A 6 -4.56 -1.23 -6.03
N SER A 7 -4.77 0.04 -5.71
CA SER A 7 -3.79 0.84 -5.00
C SER A 7 -4.14 0.89 -3.52
N ILE A 8 -3.16 0.58 -2.66
CA ILE A 8 -3.29 0.69 -1.20
C ILE A 8 -2.46 1.87 -0.74
N HIS A 9 -3.13 2.86 -0.15
CA HIS A 9 -2.50 4.09 0.35
C HIS A 9 -2.39 4.05 1.88
N VAL A 10 -1.21 4.36 2.41
CA VAL A 10 -0.96 4.48 3.85
C VAL A 10 -0.75 5.94 4.20
N CYS A 11 -1.74 6.54 4.86
CA CYS A 11 -1.74 7.95 5.21
C CYS A 11 -1.66 8.19 6.72
N GLY A 12 -0.99 9.27 7.11
CA GLY A 12 -1.02 9.77 8.48
C GLY A 12 -2.43 10.24 8.85
N SER A 13 -2.97 9.76 9.97
CA SER A 13 -4.36 10.05 10.37
C SER A 13 -4.63 11.52 10.69
N VAL A 14 -3.59 12.27 11.12
CA VAL A 14 -3.71 13.69 11.47
C VAL A 14 -3.42 14.60 10.28
N SER A 15 -2.32 14.36 9.56
CA SER A 15 -1.92 15.21 8.44
C SER A 15 -2.64 14.90 7.14
N GLY A 16 -3.19 13.69 6.99
CA GLY A 16 -3.69 13.16 5.72
C GLY A 16 -2.58 12.85 4.70
N SER A 17 -1.32 13.12 5.04
CA SER A 17 -0.18 12.91 4.14
C SER A 17 0.05 11.42 3.90
N GLU A 18 0.28 11.07 2.64
CA GLU A 18 0.63 9.72 2.24
C GLU A 18 2.12 9.44 2.46
N TYR A 19 2.43 8.23 2.91
CA TYR A 19 3.81 7.78 3.18
C TYR A 19 4.19 6.54 2.39
N LEU A 20 3.26 5.61 2.21
CA LEU A 20 3.46 4.39 1.44
C LEU A 20 2.31 4.23 0.45
N ARG A 21 2.62 3.78 -0.76
CA ARG A 21 1.64 3.37 -1.75
C ARG A 21 2.04 2.04 -2.35
N PHE A 22 1.11 1.10 -2.42
CA PHE A 22 1.29 -0.18 -3.10
C PHE A 22 0.35 -0.25 -4.28
N ASP A 23 0.90 -0.11 -5.48
CA ASP A 23 0.17 -0.21 -6.74
C ASP A 23 0.21 -1.66 -7.21
N CYS A 24 -0.80 -2.44 -6.78
CA CYS A 24 -0.94 -3.87 -7.04
C CYS A 24 -1.63 -4.10 -8.39
N PHE A 25 -0.99 -3.63 -9.45
CA PHE A 25 -1.51 -3.68 -10.81
C PHE A 25 -1.09 -4.96 -11.55
N GLU A 26 -1.76 -5.27 -12.67
CA GLU A 26 -1.52 -6.49 -13.45
C GLU A 26 -0.27 -6.38 -14.32
N ASP A 27 -0.02 -5.24 -14.96
CA ASP A 27 1.07 -5.08 -15.93
C ASP A 27 2.35 -4.52 -15.30
N GLU A 28 2.24 -3.49 -14.45
CA GLU A 28 3.41 -2.83 -13.82
C GLU A 28 3.22 -2.71 -12.31
N PRO A 29 3.27 -3.80 -11.53
CA PRO A 29 3.20 -3.73 -10.08
C PRO A 29 4.42 -2.99 -9.51
N HIS A 30 4.16 -2.06 -8.59
CA HIS A 30 5.21 -1.24 -7.98
C HIS A 30 4.75 -0.61 -6.66
N TYR A 31 5.69 -0.09 -5.89
CA TYR A 31 5.36 0.61 -4.66
C TYR A 31 6.20 1.87 -4.49
N HIS A 32 5.71 2.78 -3.66
CA HIS A 32 6.32 4.08 -3.43
C HIS A 32 6.64 4.28 -1.96
N TYR A 33 7.82 4.84 -1.70
CA TYR A 33 8.09 5.58 -0.46
C TYR A 33 7.87 7.06 -0.75
N ILE A 34 6.86 7.65 -0.12
CA ILE A 34 6.48 9.05 -0.33
C ILE A 34 7.01 9.86 0.85
N HIS A 35 7.77 10.92 0.56
CA HIS A 35 8.35 11.83 1.54
C HIS A 35 7.57 13.15 1.53
N PRO A 36 6.46 13.27 2.27
CA PRO A 36 5.56 14.42 2.16
C PRO A 36 6.20 15.73 2.62
N THR A 37 7.20 15.69 3.49
CA THR A 37 7.91 16.88 3.97
C THR A 37 8.90 17.43 2.94
N ASP A 38 9.53 16.53 2.18
CA ASP A 38 10.61 16.85 1.26
C ASP A 38 10.14 16.91 -0.21
N ASP A 39 8.83 16.70 -0.44
CA ASP A 39 8.14 16.77 -1.74
C ASP A 39 8.76 15.87 -2.82
N PHE A 40 9.10 14.63 -2.45
CA PHE A 40 9.54 13.62 -3.41
C PHE A 40 8.98 12.23 -3.08
N GLN A 41 9.07 11.33 -4.06
CA GLN A 41 8.74 9.91 -3.89
C GLN A 41 9.81 9.04 -4.54
N VAL A 42 10.03 7.87 -3.94
CA VAL A 42 10.88 6.82 -4.50
C VAL A 42 9.97 5.73 -5.06
N TRP A 43 9.94 5.63 -6.39
CA TRP A 43 9.27 4.55 -7.11
C TRP A 43 10.15 3.30 -7.11
N VAL A 44 9.57 2.15 -6.74
CA VAL A 44 10.28 0.88 -6.70
C VAL A 44 9.53 -0.15 -7.55
N PRO A 45 10.14 -0.64 -8.65
CA PRO A 45 9.53 -1.71 -9.46
C PRO A 45 9.43 -2.97 -8.63
N PHE A 46 8.35 -3.72 -8.82
CA PHE A 46 8.17 -5.02 -8.17
C PHE A 46 8.31 -6.16 -9.18
N ASP A 47 9.12 -7.15 -8.83
CA ASP A 47 9.27 -8.37 -9.61
C ASP A 47 8.48 -9.51 -8.94
N GLU A 48 7.36 -9.89 -9.52
CA GLU A 48 6.52 -10.98 -9.00
C GLU A 48 7.17 -12.36 -9.14
N GLY A 49 8.15 -12.53 -10.03
CA GLY A 49 8.82 -13.80 -10.27
C GLY A 49 9.45 -14.41 -8.99
N PRO A 50 10.34 -13.68 -8.29
CA PRO A 50 10.92 -14.13 -7.03
C PRO A 50 10.07 -13.80 -5.80
N ASN A 51 9.18 -12.79 -5.86
CA ASN A 51 8.48 -12.28 -4.67
C ASN A 51 7.02 -12.76 -4.53
N GLY A 52 6.47 -13.43 -5.55
CA GLY A 52 5.07 -13.82 -5.61
C GLY A 52 4.14 -12.65 -5.94
N PRO A 53 2.80 -12.83 -5.83
CA PRO A 53 1.83 -11.80 -6.20
C PRO A 53 1.98 -10.51 -5.38
N MET A 54 1.98 -9.36 -6.05
CA MET A 54 2.18 -8.04 -5.45
C MET A 54 1.21 -7.75 -4.30
N LEU A 55 -0.07 -8.09 -4.44
CA LEU A 55 -1.08 -7.86 -3.39
C LEU A 55 -0.76 -8.63 -2.10
N ASP A 56 -0.36 -9.89 -2.21
CA ASP A 56 -0.03 -10.70 -1.04
C ASP A 56 1.25 -10.18 -0.37
N TRP A 57 2.24 -9.76 -1.15
CA TRP A 57 3.44 -9.10 -0.64
C TRP A 57 3.15 -7.76 0.05
N ALA A 58 2.28 -6.93 -0.52
CA ALA A 58 1.88 -5.66 0.06
C ALA A 58 1.17 -5.85 1.41
N LEU A 59 0.26 -6.83 1.49
CA LEU A 59 -0.43 -7.17 2.74
C LEU A 59 0.53 -7.69 3.81
N ASP A 60 1.54 -8.47 3.44
CA ASP A 60 2.59 -8.91 4.37
C ASP A 60 3.43 -7.73 4.87
N CYS A 61 3.79 -6.80 3.98
CA CYS A 61 4.47 -5.56 4.35
C CYS A 61 3.65 -4.73 5.33
N LEU A 62 2.34 -4.62 5.09
CA LEU A 62 1.45 -3.89 6.00
C LEU A 62 1.35 -4.56 7.36
N ALA A 63 1.28 -5.89 7.42
CA ALA A 63 1.18 -6.61 8.68
C ALA A 63 2.49 -6.59 9.49
N ASN A 64 3.64 -6.64 8.81
CA ASN A 64 4.91 -6.98 9.46
C ASN A 64 6.00 -5.91 9.34
N ARG A 65 5.90 -4.98 8.38
CA ARG A 65 6.98 -4.03 8.04
C ARG A 65 6.56 -2.56 8.00
N THR A 66 5.31 -2.22 8.27
CA THR A 66 4.84 -0.82 8.21
C THR A 66 5.69 0.14 9.02
N GLN A 67 6.11 -0.25 10.24
CA GLN A 67 6.95 0.62 11.06
C GLN A 67 8.31 0.93 10.41
N GLU A 68 8.98 -0.08 9.85
CA GLU A 68 10.25 0.09 9.16
C GLU A 68 10.07 0.95 7.92
N MET A 69 9.07 0.64 7.11
CA MET A 69 8.79 1.36 5.87
C MET A 69 8.43 2.84 6.11
N LEU A 70 7.65 3.13 7.16
CA LEU A 70 7.35 4.51 7.58
C LEU A 70 8.62 5.28 7.97
N ARG A 71 9.59 4.64 8.64
CA ARG A 71 10.86 5.30 8.95
C ARG A 71 11.63 5.63 7.67
N CYS A 72 11.63 4.74 6.69
CA CYS A 72 12.25 4.97 5.38
C CYS A 72 11.58 6.13 4.62
N SER A 73 10.27 6.33 4.74
CA SER A 73 9.53 7.42 4.09
C SER A 73 9.46 8.72 4.89
N GLY A 74 10.31 8.91 5.91
CA GLY A 74 10.33 10.12 6.74
C GLY A 74 9.18 10.22 7.78
N GLY A 75 8.38 9.15 7.93
CA GLY A 75 7.28 9.02 8.88
C GLY A 75 7.68 8.43 10.23
N SER A 76 8.94 8.57 10.68
CA SER A 76 9.43 7.95 11.93
C SER A 76 8.56 8.27 13.16
N TYR A 77 8.02 9.48 13.23
CA TYR A 77 7.13 9.88 14.32
C TYR A 77 5.81 9.10 14.36
N LEU A 78 5.34 8.53 13.24
CA LEU A 78 4.16 7.66 13.18
C LEU A 78 4.51 6.21 13.49
N ALA A 79 5.70 5.76 13.07
CA ALA A 79 6.12 4.37 13.20
C ALA A 79 6.01 3.85 14.64
N ASP A 80 6.35 4.68 15.62
CA ASP A 80 6.33 4.30 17.03
C ASP A 80 4.91 4.17 17.62
N PHE A 81 3.88 4.68 16.92
CA PHE A 81 2.47 4.56 17.32
C PHE A 81 1.70 3.48 16.56
N VAL A 82 2.36 2.76 15.63
CA VAL A 82 1.70 1.69 14.89
C VAL A 82 1.48 0.49 15.81
N ASP A 83 0.21 0.15 16.02
CA ASP A 83 -0.21 -1.12 16.61
C ASP A 83 -0.27 -2.20 15.52
N LEU A 84 0.75 -3.06 15.47
CA LEU A 84 0.85 -4.11 14.46
C LEU A 84 -0.23 -5.20 14.62
N THR A 85 -0.75 -5.43 15.82
CA THR A 85 -1.86 -6.39 16.02
C THR A 85 -3.12 -5.88 15.36
N ARG A 86 -3.51 -4.64 15.64
CA ARG A 86 -4.67 -4.00 15.02
C ARG A 86 -4.49 -3.81 13.52
N LEU A 87 -3.27 -3.54 13.07
CA LEU A 87 -2.97 -3.42 11.65
C LEU A 87 -3.14 -4.76 10.93
N GLY A 88 -2.69 -5.86 11.52
CA GLY A 88 -2.90 -7.21 10.98
C GLY A 88 -4.37 -7.56 10.79
N GLU A 89 -5.23 -7.25 11.77
CA GLU A 89 -6.69 -7.42 11.65
C GLU A 89 -7.27 -6.58 10.51
N THR A 90 -6.81 -5.34 10.37
CA THR A 90 -7.23 -4.43 9.30
C THR A 90 -6.78 -4.96 7.94
N CYS A 91 -5.56 -5.49 7.83
CA CYS A 91 -5.03 -6.08 6.61
C CYS A 91 -5.87 -7.27 6.13
N ALA A 92 -6.36 -8.11 7.05
CA ALA A 92 -7.27 -9.21 6.69
C ALA A 92 -8.58 -8.71 6.06
N ALA A 93 -9.12 -7.59 6.56
CA ALA A 93 -10.30 -6.96 5.98
C ALA A 93 -10.01 -6.35 4.60
N VAL A 94 -8.89 -5.64 4.46
CA VAL A 94 -8.40 -5.08 3.17
C VAL A 94 -8.22 -6.20 2.15
N ALA A 95 -7.56 -7.30 2.53
CA ALA A 95 -7.32 -8.46 1.66
C ALA A 95 -8.63 -9.04 1.09
N ARG A 96 -9.64 -9.20 1.95
CA ARG A 96 -10.96 -9.68 1.52
C ARG A 96 -11.62 -8.75 0.52
N LEU A 97 -11.63 -7.44 0.79
CA LEU A 97 -12.22 -6.44 -0.10
C LEU A 97 -11.46 -6.42 -1.43
N ALA A 98 -10.14 -6.41 -1.37
CA ALA A 98 -9.28 -6.36 -2.53
C ALA A 98 -9.52 -7.55 -3.47
N ARG A 99 -9.52 -8.77 -2.94
CA ARG A 99 -9.79 -9.97 -3.71
C ARG A 99 -11.19 -9.98 -4.30
N SER A 100 -12.18 -9.43 -3.59
CA SER A 100 -13.55 -9.29 -4.11
C SER A 100 -13.62 -8.33 -5.29
N LEU A 101 -12.91 -7.20 -5.25
CA LEU A 101 -12.91 -6.20 -6.33
C LEU A 101 -12.19 -6.71 -7.58
N ASN A 102 -11.04 -7.37 -7.42
CA ASN A 102 -10.29 -7.96 -8.54
C ASN A 102 -11.12 -9.05 -9.25
N ASN A 103 -11.79 -9.92 -8.51
CA ASN A 103 -12.63 -10.97 -9.08
C ASN A 103 -13.83 -10.41 -9.85
N ALA A 104 -14.30 -9.21 -9.48
CA ALA A 104 -15.49 -8.61 -10.08
C ALA A 104 -15.17 -7.70 -11.28
N LYS A 105 -13.89 -7.37 -11.54
CA LYS A 105 -13.45 -6.38 -12.54
C LYS A 105 -14.29 -5.08 -12.50
N VAL A 106 -14.65 -4.65 -11.29
CA VAL A 106 -15.59 -3.52 -11.10
C VAL A 106 -14.82 -2.22 -11.27
N ARG A 107 -15.25 -1.39 -12.23
CA ARG A 107 -14.80 0.00 -12.33
C ARG A 107 -15.26 0.76 -11.08
N PRO A 108 -14.38 1.55 -10.41
CA PRO A 108 -14.87 2.48 -9.41
C PRO A 108 -15.72 3.53 -10.13
N GLU A 109 -16.98 3.70 -9.71
CA GLU A 109 -17.71 4.92 -10.02
C GLU A 109 -16.99 6.06 -9.28
N VAL A 110 -16.22 6.86 -10.02
CA VAL A 110 -15.70 8.12 -9.52
C VAL A 110 -16.89 9.03 -9.23
N ALA A 111 -17.15 9.28 -7.94
CA ALA A 111 -18.04 10.35 -7.54
C ALA A 111 -17.42 11.68 -7.97
N ALA A 112 -18.15 12.39 -8.85
CA ALA A 112 -17.81 13.71 -9.37
C ALA A 112 -17.91 14.81 -8.30
#